data_AF-A0A7X7GIG9-F1
#
_entry.id   AF-A0A7X7GIG9-F1
#
_cell.length_a   1.000
_cell.length_b   1.000
_cell.length_c   1.000
_cell.angle_alpha   90.00
_cell.angle_beta   90.00
_cell.angle_gamma   90.00
#
_symmetry.space_group_name_H-M   'P 1'
#
loop_
_entity.id
_entity.type
_entity.pdbx_description
1 polymer ?
#
loop_
_entity_poly.entity_id
_entity_poly.type
_entity_poly.pdbx_seq_one_letter_code
_entity_poly.pdbx_strand_id
1 'polypeptide(L)'
;MSKAPTIADHLADRFDSRRIVVWHDPDGGYAAELDILAPEGVTVLQVADNEFAIKYRVLREAPAAKFLIYRSGRVPDGVGNWLLDIELAYGPAFTADRGALMRADLGLTAPGSDELIARHPSFFDDSKLVTRLKALPLIGDDLTVVQAQMCAVLLGQKEHSFSELTRTLLMQYADGDTSGFDALVSHDLTDFYWAGASGIYGFTSQAPTMAGFVLWMFQRAVGGFDVSESNKVRNLALDFRGFRDSKRSSAAMKSLARTVERNIDYADHVGEIHWEALKETDVFDASEREVIRRLVEGISAKTMPHRDIVDAISARRRDSFWFDDYATLYDGLSAAAELMPAIRNATFHIADFDDGLTRYRNEWFRIDQHYRQFTQAYLTAEFKQPIEALAELV
;
A
#
# COMPACT_ATOMS: atom_id res chain seq x y z
N MET A 1 18.89 -29.58 5.85
CA MET A 1 18.22 -28.80 4.78
C MET A 1 19.07 -28.97 3.53
N SER A 2 18.57 -29.69 2.53
CA SER A 2 19.30 -29.87 1.26
C SER A 2 19.40 -28.51 0.57
N LYS A 3 20.61 -28.10 0.18
CA LYS A 3 20.79 -26.96 -0.73
C LYS A 3 20.01 -27.29 -2.01
N ALA A 4 19.26 -26.34 -2.55
CA ALA A 4 18.59 -26.54 -3.83
C ALA A 4 19.67 -26.83 -4.89
N PRO A 5 19.50 -27.86 -5.74
CA PRO A 5 20.49 -28.22 -6.75
C PRO A 5 20.67 -27.05 -7.73
N THR A 6 21.92 -26.69 -7.98
CA THR A 6 22.31 -25.68 -8.97
C THR A 6 22.30 -26.28 -10.39
N ILE A 7 22.38 -25.44 -11.41
CA ILE A 7 22.55 -25.89 -12.80
C ILE A 7 23.81 -26.76 -12.95
N ALA A 8 24.89 -26.38 -12.26
CA ALA A 8 26.12 -27.16 -12.24
C ALA A 8 25.89 -28.55 -11.64
N ASP A 9 25.08 -28.66 -10.57
CA ASP A 9 24.73 -29.95 -9.96
C ASP A 9 23.91 -30.83 -10.92
N HIS A 10 22.95 -30.23 -11.64
CA HIS A 10 22.15 -30.94 -12.64
C HIS A 10 22.98 -31.39 -13.86
N LEU A 11 23.93 -30.57 -14.30
CA LEU A 11 24.87 -30.94 -15.37
C LEU A 11 25.80 -32.06 -14.90
N ALA A 12 26.33 -31.99 -13.67
CA ALA A 12 27.19 -33.02 -13.10
C ALA A 12 26.48 -34.40 -13.07
N ASP A 13 25.25 -34.46 -12.55
CA ASP A 13 24.44 -35.68 -12.49
C ASP A 13 24.21 -36.32 -13.89
N ARG A 14 24.02 -35.49 -14.92
CA ARG A 14 23.90 -35.97 -16.30
C ARG A 14 25.20 -36.61 -16.79
N PHE A 15 26.34 -36.03 -16.44
CA PHE A 15 27.66 -36.53 -16.84
C PHE A 15 28.13 -37.76 -16.06
N ASP A 16 27.42 -38.18 -15.01
CA ASP A 16 27.71 -39.44 -14.30
C ASP A 16 27.35 -40.67 -15.14
N SER A 17 26.28 -40.58 -15.93
CA SER A 17 25.81 -41.68 -16.79
C SER A 17 26.06 -41.47 -18.27
N ARG A 18 26.46 -40.25 -18.69
CA ARG A 18 26.57 -39.87 -20.10
C ARG A 18 27.88 -39.17 -20.40
N ARG A 19 28.41 -39.44 -21.59
CA ARG A 19 29.61 -38.76 -22.09
C ARG A 19 29.26 -37.46 -22.83
N ILE A 20 28.13 -37.42 -23.53
CA ILE A 20 27.68 -36.26 -24.29
C ILE A 20 26.37 -35.78 -23.66
N VAL A 21 26.29 -34.49 -23.36
CA VAL A 21 25.07 -33.81 -22.95
C VAL A 21 24.83 -32.68 -23.94
N VAL A 22 23.66 -32.67 -24.58
CA VAL A 22 23.22 -31.54 -25.40
C VAL A 22 22.41 -30.62 -24.52
N TRP A 23 22.73 -29.33 -24.50
CA TRP A 23 22.01 -28.30 -23.77
C TRP A 23 21.34 -27.33 -24.74
N HIS A 24 20.00 -27.27 -24.69
CA HIS A 24 19.24 -26.18 -25.31
C HIS A 24 18.97 -25.06 -24.31
N ASP A 25 19.47 -23.88 -24.63
CA ASP A 25 19.20 -22.62 -23.94
C ASP A 25 18.62 -21.61 -24.95
N PRO A 26 17.30 -21.64 -25.21
CA PRO A 26 16.67 -20.85 -26.27
C PRO A 26 17.01 -19.36 -26.20
N ASP A 27 17.05 -18.80 -24.97
CA ASP A 27 17.31 -17.38 -24.72
C ASP A 27 18.81 -17.04 -24.66
N GLY A 28 19.67 -18.06 -24.59
CA GLY A 28 21.12 -17.92 -24.56
C GLY A 28 21.66 -17.32 -23.27
N GLY A 29 20.86 -17.29 -22.19
CA GLY A 29 21.18 -16.62 -20.93
C GLY A 29 22.40 -17.19 -20.20
N TYR A 30 22.81 -18.42 -20.50
CA TYR A 30 23.95 -19.08 -19.86
C TYR A 30 25.23 -19.09 -20.70
N ALA A 31 25.21 -18.47 -21.90
CA ALA A 31 26.33 -18.52 -22.84
C ALA A 31 27.66 -17.98 -22.25
N ALA A 32 27.58 -16.99 -21.36
CA ALA A 32 28.75 -16.37 -20.73
C ALA A 32 29.31 -17.17 -19.54
N GLU A 33 28.52 -18.09 -18.98
CA GLU A 33 28.85 -18.83 -17.75
C GLU A 33 29.14 -20.32 -18.00
N LEU A 34 29.15 -20.77 -19.26
CA LEU A 34 29.29 -22.20 -19.60
C LEU A 34 30.56 -22.84 -19.03
N ASP A 35 31.68 -22.12 -19.04
CA ASP A 35 32.95 -22.64 -18.52
C ASP A 35 32.93 -22.80 -16.99
N ILE A 36 32.05 -22.06 -16.30
CA ILE A 36 31.86 -22.14 -14.84
C ILE A 36 30.85 -23.25 -14.51
N LEU A 37 29.82 -23.40 -15.34
CA LEU A 37 28.73 -24.36 -15.11
C LEU A 37 29.09 -25.79 -15.54
N ALA A 38 30.01 -25.95 -16.49
CA ALA A 38 30.47 -27.25 -16.94
C ALA A 38 31.31 -27.95 -15.86
N PRO A 39 31.06 -29.23 -15.57
CA PRO A 39 31.90 -29.99 -14.64
C PRO A 39 33.36 -30.10 -15.10
N GLU A 40 34.28 -30.27 -14.15
CA GLU A 40 35.69 -30.45 -14.45
C GLU A 40 35.91 -31.67 -15.39
N GLY A 41 36.76 -31.49 -16.41
CA GLY A 41 37.03 -32.53 -17.42
C GLY A 41 35.99 -32.65 -18.54
N VAL A 42 34.98 -31.78 -18.58
CA VAL A 42 34.03 -31.66 -19.70
C VAL A 42 34.48 -30.57 -20.67
N THR A 43 34.52 -30.89 -21.97
CA THR A 43 34.78 -29.89 -23.02
C THR A 43 33.46 -29.28 -23.51
N VAL A 44 33.34 -27.95 -23.44
CA VAL A 44 32.17 -27.23 -23.95
C VAL A 44 32.32 -26.96 -25.45
N LEU A 45 31.27 -27.23 -26.23
CA LEU A 45 31.18 -26.96 -27.66
C LEU A 45 29.92 -26.14 -27.93
N GLN A 46 30.07 -24.90 -28.40
CA GLN A 46 28.94 -24.07 -28.81
C GLN A 46 28.56 -24.33 -30.26
N VAL A 47 27.26 -24.52 -30.51
CA VAL A 47 26.68 -24.65 -31.85
C VAL A 47 26.56 -23.27 -32.48
N ALA A 48 27.24 -23.08 -33.60
CA ALA A 48 27.23 -21.87 -34.41
C ALA A 48 27.47 -22.23 -35.89
N ASP A 49 26.44 -22.78 -36.54
CA ASP A 49 26.48 -23.29 -37.93
C ASP A 49 27.64 -24.30 -38.20
N ASN A 50 28.04 -25.03 -37.17
CA ASN A 50 29.19 -25.94 -37.15
C ASN A 50 28.80 -27.36 -36.72
N GLU A 51 27.52 -27.72 -36.79
CA GLU A 51 26.96 -28.97 -36.28
C GLU A 51 27.70 -30.20 -36.83
N PHE A 52 28.06 -30.18 -38.11
CA PHE A 52 28.81 -31.28 -38.72
C PHE A 52 30.20 -31.45 -38.11
N ALA A 53 30.90 -30.34 -37.86
CA ALA A 53 32.22 -30.37 -37.24
C ALA A 53 32.15 -30.87 -35.79
N ILE A 54 31.14 -30.40 -35.04
CA ILE A 54 30.85 -30.91 -33.68
C ILE A 54 30.61 -32.42 -33.73
N LYS A 55 29.72 -32.87 -34.63
CA LYS A 55 29.38 -34.28 -34.80
C LYS A 55 30.59 -35.15 -35.13
N TYR A 56 31.46 -34.70 -36.04
CA TYR A 56 32.70 -35.38 -36.36
C TYR A 56 33.63 -35.47 -35.14
N ARG A 57 33.84 -34.36 -34.44
CA ARG A 57 34.72 -34.31 -33.26
C ARG A 57 34.28 -35.26 -32.15
N VAL A 58 32.99 -35.20 -31.79
CA VAL A 58 32.48 -35.98 -30.64
C VAL A 58 32.31 -37.47 -30.96
N LEU A 59 32.09 -37.84 -32.23
CA LEU A 59 31.88 -39.25 -32.62
C LEU A 59 33.13 -39.94 -33.17
N ARG A 60 34.09 -39.20 -33.75
CA ARG A 60 35.27 -39.79 -34.43
C ARG A 60 36.60 -39.37 -33.83
N GLU A 61 36.85 -38.07 -33.64
CA GLU A 61 38.18 -37.60 -33.18
C GLU A 61 38.43 -37.90 -31.71
N ALA A 62 37.42 -37.68 -30.86
CA ALA A 62 37.56 -37.76 -29.41
C ALA A 62 36.47 -38.64 -28.77
N PRO A 63 36.40 -39.95 -29.10
CA PRO A 63 35.30 -40.81 -28.69
C PRO A 63 35.25 -41.11 -27.18
N ALA A 64 36.33 -40.88 -26.44
CA ALA A 64 36.43 -41.14 -25.00
C ALA A 64 36.23 -39.89 -24.12
N ALA A 65 36.31 -38.68 -24.67
CA ALA A 65 36.21 -37.42 -23.92
C ALA A 65 34.75 -37.02 -23.64
N LYS A 66 34.49 -36.31 -22.53
CA LYS A 66 33.15 -35.79 -22.20
C LYS A 66 32.89 -34.43 -22.88
N PHE A 67 31.70 -34.24 -23.42
CA PHE A 67 31.31 -33.03 -24.14
C PHE A 67 29.96 -32.46 -23.69
N LEU A 68 29.93 -31.16 -23.46
CA LEU A 68 28.70 -30.37 -23.33
C LEU A 68 28.48 -29.63 -24.66
N ILE A 69 27.46 -30.02 -25.42
CA ILE A 69 27.11 -29.35 -26.67
C ILE A 69 26.03 -28.32 -26.36
N TYR A 70 26.40 -27.05 -26.35
CA TYR A 70 25.51 -25.94 -26.02
C TYR A 70 24.91 -25.32 -27.28
N ARG A 71 23.59 -25.14 -27.31
CA ARG A 71 22.86 -24.55 -28.42
C ARG A 71 21.90 -23.49 -27.91
N SER A 72 21.96 -22.31 -28.51
CA SER A 72 21.00 -21.23 -28.26
C SER A 72 20.09 -20.98 -29.46
N GLY A 73 18.99 -20.27 -29.23
CA GLY A 73 18.01 -19.96 -30.25
C GLY A 73 17.12 -21.14 -30.64
N ARG A 74 16.41 -20.98 -31.77
CA ARG A 74 15.43 -21.96 -32.24
C ARG A 74 16.13 -23.23 -32.74
N VAL A 75 15.79 -24.36 -32.14
CA VAL A 75 16.21 -25.69 -32.61
C VAL A 75 15.38 -26.04 -33.86
N PRO A 76 16.02 -26.37 -35.00
CA PRO A 76 15.30 -26.83 -36.19
C PRO A 76 14.58 -28.15 -35.94
N ASP A 77 13.44 -28.39 -36.58
CA ASP A 77 12.69 -29.63 -36.41
C ASP A 77 13.16 -30.75 -37.35
N GLY A 78 13.08 -31.99 -36.86
CA GLY A 78 13.31 -33.21 -37.66
C GLY A 78 14.68 -33.22 -38.35
N VAL A 79 14.67 -33.47 -39.67
CA VAL A 79 15.91 -33.56 -40.49
C VAL A 79 16.69 -32.24 -40.57
N GLY A 80 16.08 -31.12 -40.19
CA GLY A 80 16.77 -29.84 -40.05
C GLY A 80 17.75 -29.80 -38.88
N ASN A 81 17.56 -30.65 -37.86
CA ASN A 81 18.48 -30.76 -36.73
C ASN A 81 19.59 -31.78 -37.01
N TRP A 82 20.76 -31.28 -37.40
CA TRP A 82 21.92 -32.12 -37.74
C TRP A 82 22.50 -32.89 -36.55
N LEU A 83 22.13 -32.50 -35.32
CA LEU A 83 22.53 -33.15 -34.07
C LEU A 83 21.43 -34.04 -33.48
N LEU A 84 20.28 -34.20 -34.15
CA LEU A 84 19.14 -34.97 -33.66
C LEU A 84 19.51 -36.41 -33.29
N ASP A 85 20.36 -37.05 -34.08
CA ASP A 85 20.82 -38.41 -33.79
C ASP A 85 21.68 -38.50 -32.52
N ILE A 86 22.46 -37.46 -32.21
CA ILE A 86 23.20 -37.35 -30.94
C ILE A 86 22.22 -37.12 -29.78
N GLU A 87 21.26 -36.21 -29.93
CA GLU A 87 20.22 -35.95 -28.92
C GLU A 87 19.39 -37.20 -28.61
N LEU A 88 19.07 -38.01 -29.61
CA LEU A 88 18.34 -39.26 -29.41
C LEU A 88 19.22 -40.37 -28.81
N ALA A 89 20.48 -40.48 -29.21
CA ALA A 89 21.39 -41.55 -28.76
C ALA A 89 21.91 -41.36 -27.32
N TYR A 90 22.16 -40.11 -26.91
CA TYR A 90 22.73 -39.77 -25.61
C TYR A 90 21.68 -39.25 -24.60
N GLY A 91 20.39 -39.43 -24.94
CA GLY A 91 19.24 -39.12 -24.11
C GLY A 91 18.77 -37.66 -24.24
N PRO A 92 17.57 -37.34 -23.73
CA PRO A 92 16.91 -36.08 -24.02
C PRO A 92 17.81 -34.90 -23.67
N ALA A 93 17.82 -33.90 -24.56
CA ALA A 93 18.55 -32.67 -24.36
C ALA A 93 18.25 -32.08 -22.97
N PHE A 94 19.30 -31.60 -22.32
CA PHE A 94 19.18 -30.80 -21.13
C PHE A 94 18.58 -29.46 -21.54
N THR A 95 17.38 -29.17 -21.08
CA THR A 95 16.78 -27.84 -21.18
C THR A 95 16.88 -27.22 -19.81
N ALA A 96 17.89 -26.38 -19.58
CA ALA A 96 17.82 -25.40 -18.49
C ALA A 96 17.00 -24.21 -19.01
N ASP A 97 15.70 -24.42 -19.13
CA ASP A 97 14.78 -23.30 -19.18
C ASP A 97 14.94 -22.56 -17.84
N ARG A 98 15.50 -21.36 -17.90
CA ARG A 98 15.70 -20.49 -16.73
C ARG A 98 14.39 -20.30 -15.97
N GLY A 99 13.26 -20.25 -16.68
CA GLY A 99 11.92 -20.25 -16.10
C GLY A 99 11.61 -21.53 -15.34
N ALA A 100 11.88 -22.70 -15.92
CA ALA A 100 11.66 -24.00 -15.26
C ALA A 100 12.52 -24.18 -14.00
N LEU A 101 13.77 -23.72 -14.02
CA LEU A 101 14.65 -23.75 -12.85
C LEU A 101 14.20 -22.78 -11.77
N MET A 102 13.86 -21.54 -12.15
CA MET A 102 13.32 -20.53 -11.24
C MET A 102 12.02 -21.03 -10.59
N ARG A 103 11.14 -21.66 -11.38
CA ARG A 103 9.90 -22.28 -10.92
C ARG A 103 10.16 -23.37 -9.88
N ALA A 104 11.10 -24.28 -10.17
CA ALA A 104 11.46 -25.37 -9.26
C ALA A 104 12.11 -24.86 -7.96
N ASP A 105 12.99 -23.86 -8.07
CA ASP A 105 13.71 -23.24 -6.97
C ASP A 105 12.80 -22.39 -6.06
N LEU A 106 11.76 -21.77 -6.62
CA LEU A 106 10.68 -21.13 -5.87
C LEU A 106 9.63 -22.13 -5.37
N GLY A 107 9.63 -23.37 -5.85
CA GLY A 107 8.61 -24.37 -5.50
C GLY A 107 7.22 -24.02 -6.05
N LEU A 108 7.14 -23.32 -7.19
CA LEU A 108 5.88 -22.98 -7.83
C LEU A 108 5.29 -24.21 -8.53
N THR A 109 4.10 -24.63 -8.11
CA THR A 109 3.42 -25.82 -8.62
C THR A 109 2.12 -25.50 -9.36
N ALA A 110 1.64 -24.26 -9.25
CA ALA A 110 0.42 -23.81 -9.89
C ALA A 110 0.52 -23.85 -11.44
N PRO A 111 -0.55 -24.24 -12.16
CA PRO A 111 -0.62 -24.05 -13.60
C PRO A 111 -0.43 -22.57 -13.99
N GLY A 112 0.36 -22.29 -15.03
CA GLY A 112 0.67 -20.92 -15.45
C GLY A 112 1.90 -20.29 -14.79
N SER A 113 2.60 -21.00 -13.89
CA SER A 113 3.82 -20.49 -13.25
C SER A 113 4.91 -20.08 -14.25
N ASP A 114 5.01 -20.78 -15.39
CA ASP A 114 5.94 -20.42 -16.47
C ASP A 114 5.60 -19.08 -17.12
N GLU A 115 4.32 -18.87 -17.39
CA GLU A 115 3.82 -17.62 -17.97
C GLU A 115 4.03 -16.46 -17.00
N LEU A 116 3.87 -16.69 -15.69
CA LEU A 116 4.16 -15.67 -14.67
C LEU A 116 5.63 -15.26 -14.71
N ILE A 117 6.55 -16.23 -14.71
CA ILE A 117 8.00 -15.95 -14.73
C ILE A 117 8.37 -15.21 -16.03
N ALA A 118 7.86 -15.68 -17.16
CA ALA A 118 8.10 -15.07 -18.47
C ALA A 118 7.51 -13.65 -18.59
N ARG A 119 6.42 -13.34 -17.87
CA ARG A 119 5.76 -12.02 -17.90
C ARG A 119 6.46 -10.96 -17.05
N HIS A 120 7.22 -11.35 -16.03
CA HIS A 120 7.89 -10.42 -15.12
C HIS A 120 9.43 -10.62 -15.09
N PRO A 121 10.11 -10.60 -16.25
CA PRO A 121 11.55 -10.90 -16.31
C PRO A 121 12.38 -9.93 -15.48
N SER A 122 12.01 -8.65 -15.42
CA SER A 122 12.72 -7.65 -14.61
C SER A 122 12.71 -7.97 -13.11
N PHE A 123 11.69 -8.69 -12.61
CA PHE A 123 11.66 -9.15 -11.22
C PHE A 123 12.49 -10.42 -11.02
N PHE A 124 12.28 -11.43 -11.87
CA PHE A 124 12.92 -12.75 -11.71
C PHE A 124 14.40 -12.76 -12.09
N ASP A 125 14.86 -11.77 -12.86
CA ASP A 125 16.27 -11.60 -13.19
C ASP A 125 17.09 -10.91 -12.10
N ASP A 126 16.43 -10.21 -11.16
CA ASP A 126 17.08 -9.61 -10.00
C ASP A 126 17.21 -10.64 -8.86
N SER A 127 18.44 -11.11 -8.65
CA SER A 127 18.76 -12.09 -7.60
C SER A 127 18.42 -11.62 -6.17
N LYS A 128 18.43 -10.31 -5.90
CA LYS A 128 18.04 -9.76 -4.60
C LYS A 128 16.52 -9.76 -4.42
N LEU A 129 15.75 -9.50 -5.47
CA LEU A 129 14.28 -9.60 -5.42
C LEU A 129 13.85 -11.05 -5.21
N VAL A 130 14.42 -11.97 -5.98
CA VAL A 130 14.15 -13.41 -5.84
C VAL A 130 14.52 -13.91 -4.43
N THR A 131 15.67 -13.49 -3.89
CA THR A 131 16.08 -13.87 -2.53
C THR A 131 15.10 -13.35 -1.47
N ARG A 132 14.60 -12.12 -1.62
CA ARG A 132 13.58 -11.56 -0.71
C ARG A 132 12.26 -12.29 -0.84
N LEU A 133 11.84 -12.65 -2.05
CA LEU A 133 10.62 -13.43 -2.30
C LEU A 133 10.69 -14.81 -1.61
N LYS A 134 11.81 -15.51 -1.73
CA LYS A 134 12.04 -16.81 -1.05
C LYS A 134 12.03 -16.74 0.48
N ALA A 135 12.32 -15.56 1.04
CA ALA A 135 12.30 -15.36 2.49
C ALA A 135 10.87 -15.22 3.05
N LEU A 136 9.87 -15.02 2.18
CA LEU A 136 8.46 -15.04 2.56
C LEU A 136 7.94 -16.48 2.61
N PRO A 137 6.87 -16.77 3.38
CA PRO A 137 6.20 -18.06 3.32
C PRO A 137 5.48 -18.20 1.98
N LEU A 138 6.22 -18.62 0.95
CA LEU A 138 5.71 -18.72 -0.41
C LEU A 138 4.65 -19.81 -0.50
N ILE A 139 3.46 -19.44 -0.99
CA ILE A 139 2.36 -20.35 -1.26
C ILE A 139 2.38 -20.61 -2.77
N GLY A 140 3.21 -21.56 -3.20
CA GLY A 140 3.54 -21.78 -4.62
C GLY A 140 2.44 -22.40 -5.47
N ASP A 141 1.30 -22.75 -4.88
CA ASP A 141 0.11 -23.29 -5.55
C ASP A 141 -0.96 -22.22 -5.89
N ASP A 142 -0.78 -20.96 -5.45
CA ASP A 142 -1.64 -19.83 -5.83
C ASP A 142 -0.82 -18.66 -6.42
N LEU A 143 -0.89 -18.49 -7.74
CA LEU A 143 -0.17 -17.42 -8.44
C LEU A 143 -0.63 -16.02 -8.04
N THR A 144 -1.87 -15.85 -7.57
CA THR A 144 -2.38 -14.57 -7.06
C THR A 144 -1.62 -14.17 -5.80
N VAL A 145 -1.39 -15.14 -4.91
CA VAL A 145 -0.61 -14.93 -3.68
C VAL A 145 0.85 -14.64 -4.03
N VAL A 146 1.43 -15.37 -4.99
CA VAL A 146 2.80 -15.12 -5.46
C VAL A 146 2.96 -13.69 -6.00
N GLN A 147 2.04 -13.23 -6.86
CA GLN A 147 2.07 -11.85 -7.38
C GLN A 147 1.88 -10.80 -6.28
N ALA A 148 1.01 -11.06 -5.29
CA ALA A 148 0.86 -10.20 -4.12
C ALA A 148 2.15 -10.13 -3.27
N GLN A 149 2.84 -11.27 -3.11
CA GLN A 149 4.14 -11.34 -2.43
C GLN A 149 5.24 -10.63 -3.23
N MET A 150 5.24 -10.70 -4.57
CA MET A 150 6.13 -9.89 -5.41
C MET A 150 5.91 -8.39 -5.17
N CYS A 151 4.65 -7.94 -5.11
CA CYS A 151 4.32 -6.55 -4.76
C CYS A 151 4.83 -6.19 -3.36
N ALA A 152 4.65 -7.07 -2.36
CA ALA A 152 5.14 -6.83 -1.00
C ALA A 152 6.67 -6.67 -0.96
N VAL A 153 7.41 -7.52 -1.70
CA VAL A 153 8.88 -7.43 -1.82
C VAL A 153 9.31 -6.09 -2.42
N LEU A 154 8.63 -5.63 -3.47
CA LEU A 154 8.91 -4.34 -4.11
C LEU A 154 8.63 -3.16 -3.18
N LEU A 155 7.56 -3.24 -2.39
CA LEU A 155 7.21 -2.24 -1.37
C LEU A 155 8.02 -2.38 -0.07
N GLY A 156 8.99 -3.30 -0.01
CA GLY A 156 9.87 -3.48 1.14
C GLY A 156 9.16 -4.02 2.39
N GLN A 157 8.05 -4.74 2.23
CA GLN A 157 7.25 -5.28 3.33
C GLN A 157 7.01 -6.79 3.21
N LYS A 158 6.55 -7.40 4.30
CA LYS A 158 6.25 -8.85 4.37
C LYS A 158 4.78 -9.17 4.13
N GLU A 159 3.89 -8.28 4.58
CA GLU A 159 2.46 -8.46 4.43
C GLU A 159 2.04 -8.16 2.99
N HIS A 160 1.22 -9.04 2.43
CA HIS A 160 0.86 -9.06 1.01
C HIS A 160 -0.65 -8.96 0.80
N SER A 161 -1.44 -8.79 1.87
CA SER A 161 -2.84 -8.40 1.71
C SER A 161 -2.97 -7.12 0.89
N PHE A 162 -3.99 -7.05 0.03
CA PHE A 162 -4.22 -5.88 -0.81
C PHE A 162 -4.40 -4.58 0.01
N SER A 163 -4.99 -4.70 1.20
CA SER A 163 -5.14 -3.62 2.17
C SER A 163 -3.78 -3.05 2.61
N GLU A 164 -2.80 -3.90 2.99
CA GLU A 164 -1.47 -3.42 3.36
C GLU A 164 -0.64 -2.92 2.17
N LEU A 165 -0.76 -3.53 0.99
CA LEU A 165 -0.11 -3.01 -0.22
C LEU A 165 -0.63 -1.59 -0.52
N THR A 166 -1.95 -1.42 -0.47
CA THR A 166 -2.61 -0.12 -0.70
C THR A 166 -2.25 0.88 0.38
N ARG A 167 -2.24 0.50 1.67
CA ARG A 167 -1.84 1.40 2.76
C ARG A 167 -0.45 1.97 2.54
N THR A 168 0.52 1.12 2.19
CA THR A 168 1.90 1.55 1.93
C THR A 168 1.98 2.51 0.75
N LEU A 169 1.28 2.22 -0.35
CA LEU A 169 1.22 3.10 -1.51
C LEU A 169 0.54 4.45 -1.20
N LEU A 170 -0.52 4.46 -0.38
CA LEU A 170 -1.18 5.70 0.07
C LEU A 170 -0.26 6.54 0.93
N MET A 171 0.51 5.92 1.83
CA MET A 171 1.49 6.62 2.66
C MET A 171 2.59 7.27 1.82
N GLN A 172 3.20 6.51 0.91
CA GLN A 172 4.23 7.03 0.00
C GLN A 172 3.68 8.19 -0.85
N TYR A 173 2.51 8.00 -1.46
CA TYR A 173 1.88 9.02 -2.28
C TYR A 173 1.55 10.30 -1.50
N ALA A 174 1.13 10.19 -0.23
CA ALA A 174 0.87 11.34 0.64
C ALA A 174 2.14 12.16 0.93
N ASP A 175 3.30 11.51 0.95
CA ASP A 175 4.61 12.14 1.16
C ASP A 175 5.26 12.62 -0.16
N GLY A 176 4.56 12.46 -1.29
CA GLY A 176 5.09 12.79 -2.62
C GLY A 176 6.12 11.78 -3.14
N ASP A 177 6.23 10.62 -2.50
CA ASP A 177 7.10 9.52 -2.91
C ASP A 177 6.33 8.58 -3.87
N THR A 178 6.82 8.45 -5.10
CA THR A 178 6.27 7.52 -6.10
C THR A 178 7.07 6.22 -6.20
N SER A 179 8.18 6.09 -5.49
CA SER A 179 9.15 5.01 -5.68
C SER A 179 8.55 3.60 -5.58
N GLY A 180 7.62 3.38 -4.66
CA GLY A 180 6.94 2.09 -4.53
C GLY A 180 6.02 1.77 -5.70
N PHE A 181 5.24 2.75 -6.17
CA PHE A 181 4.38 2.55 -7.35
C PHE A 181 5.22 2.43 -8.64
N ASP A 182 6.28 3.24 -8.77
CA ASP A 182 7.23 3.18 -9.88
C ASP A 182 7.97 1.84 -9.93
N ALA A 183 8.22 1.21 -8.77
CA ALA A 183 8.73 -0.15 -8.70
C ALA A 183 7.70 -1.16 -9.24
N LEU A 184 6.41 -1.03 -8.91
CA LEU A 184 5.38 -1.90 -9.52
C LEU A 184 5.32 -1.73 -11.04
N VAL A 185 5.46 -0.50 -11.54
CA VAL A 185 5.51 -0.20 -12.99
C VAL A 185 6.75 -0.82 -13.63
N SER A 186 7.93 -0.63 -13.05
CA SER A 186 9.20 -1.14 -13.58
C SER A 186 9.27 -2.67 -13.61
N HIS A 187 8.40 -3.33 -12.84
CA HIS A 187 8.30 -4.79 -12.74
C HIS A 187 7.00 -5.37 -13.33
N ASP A 188 6.28 -4.58 -14.13
CA ASP A 188 5.07 -5.00 -14.85
C ASP A 188 3.95 -5.55 -13.95
N LEU A 189 3.88 -5.11 -12.68
CA LEU A 189 2.89 -5.57 -11.69
C LEU A 189 1.71 -4.60 -11.51
N THR A 190 1.70 -3.50 -12.26
CA THR A 190 0.64 -2.49 -12.18
C THR A 190 -0.74 -3.04 -12.58
N ASP A 191 -0.81 -3.88 -13.61
CA ASP A 191 -2.07 -4.51 -14.04
C ASP A 191 -2.64 -5.42 -12.95
N PHE A 192 -1.77 -6.18 -12.27
CA PHE A 192 -2.18 -7.00 -11.13
C PHE A 192 -2.74 -6.14 -9.99
N TYR A 193 -2.05 -5.04 -9.64
CA TYR A 193 -2.51 -4.12 -8.60
C TYR A 193 -3.89 -3.52 -8.93
N TRP A 194 -4.09 -3.02 -10.16
CA TRP A 194 -5.37 -2.42 -10.56
C TRP A 194 -6.49 -3.46 -10.73
N ALA A 195 -6.17 -4.68 -11.15
CA ALA A 195 -7.11 -5.79 -11.11
C ALA A 195 -7.57 -6.07 -9.65
N GLY A 196 -6.65 -5.99 -8.69
CA GLY A 196 -6.95 -6.03 -7.26
C GLY A 196 -7.88 -4.88 -6.82
N ALA A 197 -7.58 -3.65 -7.21
CA ALA A 197 -8.41 -2.47 -6.88
C ALA A 197 -9.84 -2.62 -7.43
N SER A 198 -9.99 -3.14 -8.66
CA SER A 198 -11.28 -3.41 -9.29
C SER A 198 -12.01 -4.61 -8.67
N GLY A 199 -11.29 -5.69 -8.37
CA GLY A 199 -11.84 -6.92 -7.81
C GLY A 199 -12.29 -6.77 -6.37
N ILE A 200 -11.50 -6.06 -5.55
CA ILE A 200 -11.67 -5.98 -4.10
C ILE A 200 -12.47 -4.74 -3.70
N TYR A 201 -12.19 -3.59 -4.31
CA TYR A 201 -12.85 -2.31 -3.99
C TYR A 201 -13.86 -1.84 -5.03
N GLY A 202 -13.80 -2.35 -6.26
CA GLY A 202 -14.68 -1.91 -7.34
C GLY A 202 -14.20 -0.65 -8.06
N PHE A 203 -12.92 -0.28 -7.92
CA PHE A 203 -12.35 0.84 -8.66
C PHE A 203 -12.17 0.49 -10.13
N THR A 204 -12.76 1.27 -11.03
CA THR A 204 -12.65 1.10 -12.48
C THR A 204 -12.21 2.40 -13.13
N SER A 205 -11.19 2.33 -13.98
CA SER A 205 -10.70 3.46 -14.78
C SER A 205 -10.03 2.93 -16.04
N GLN A 206 -10.14 3.67 -17.15
CA GLN A 206 -9.41 3.36 -18.38
C GLN A 206 -7.92 3.69 -18.28
N ALA A 207 -7.57 4.68 -17.45
CA ALA A 207 -6.20 5.10 -17.18
C ALA A 207 -6.04 5.24 -15.65
N PRO A 208 -5.92 4.13 -14.92
CA PRO A 208 -5.86 4.16 -13.47
C PRO A 208 -4.57 4.82 -13.00
N THR A 209 -4.68 5.72 -12.03
CA THR A 209 -3.56 6.42 -11.38
C THR A 209 -3.78 6.46 -9.88
N MET A 210 -2.72 6.61 -9.10
CA MET A 210 -2.84 6.76 -7.65
C MET A 210 -3.67 8.00 -7.28
N ALA A 211 -3.47 9.12 -7.98
CA ALA A 211 -4.27 10.33 -7.82
C ALA A 211 -5.77 10.08 -8.04
N GLY A 212 -6.13 9.39 -9.14
CA GLY A 212 -7.52 9.06 -9.47
C GLY A 212 -8.13 8.08 -8.48
N PHE A 213 -7.35 7.11 -8.00
CA PHE A 213 -7.78 6.15 -6.98
C PHE A 213 -8.06 6.82 -5.63
N VAL A 214 -7.16 7.72 -5.18
CA VAL A 214 -7.34 8.52 -3.96
C VAL A 214 -8.59 9.40 -4.07
N LEU A 215 -8.73 10.16 -5.16
CA LEU A 215 -9.90 11.01 -5.39
C LEU A 215 -11.20 10.19 -5.32
N TRP A 216 -11.26 9.06 -6.05
CA TRP A 216 -12.40 8.17 -6.07
C TRP A 216 -12.72 7.59 -4.68
N MET A 217 -11.70 7.16 -3.94
CA MET A 217 -11.87 6.60 -2.60
C MET A 217 -12.49 7.61 -1.64
N PHE A 218 -12.01 8.86 -1.64
CA PHE A 218 -12.56 9.92 -0.81
C PHE A 218 -13.97 10.34 -1.26
N GLN A 219 -14.26 10.37 -2.56
CA GLN A 219 -15.63 10.60 -3.04
C GLN A 219 -16.60 9.49 -2.58
N ARG A 220 -16.16 8.23 -2.59
CA ARG A 220 -16.93 7.11 -2.00
C ARG A 220 -17.15 7.30 -0.50
N ALA A 221 -16.17 7.84 0.22
CA ALA A 221 -16.27 8.15 1.64
C ALA A 221 -17.28 9.28 1.93
N VAL A 222 -17.28 10.36 1.13
CA VAL A 222 -18.29 11.44 1.21
C VAL A 222 -19.70 10.89 1.00
N GLY A 223 -19.85 9.93 0.08
CA GLY A 223 -21.11 9.21 -0.13
C GLY A 223 -21.50 8.24 0.98
N GLY A 224 -20.70 8.11 2.05
CA GLY A 224 -20.99 7.29 3.23
C GLY A 224 -20.78 5.78 3.03
N PHE A 225 -20.21 5.36 1.89
CA PHE A 225 -20.09 3.95 1.48
C PHE A 225 -21.41 3.17 1.60
N ASP A 226 -22.27 3.20 0.57
CA ASP A 226 -23.45 2.33 0.54
C ASP A 226 -23.05 0.85 0.48
N VAL A 227 -22.85 0.24 1.66
CA VAL A 227 -22.40 -1.15 1.79
C VAL A 227 -23.45 -2.16 1.32
N SER A 228 -24.68 -1.73 1.06
CA SER A 228 -25.72 -2.56 0.43
C SER A 228 -25.50 -2.75 -1.07
N GLU A 229 -24.74 -1.85 -1.71
CA GLU A 229 -24.40 -1.90 -3.14
C GLU A 229 -23.65 -3.19 -3.50
N SER A 230 -22.59 -3.52 -2.74
CA SER A 230 -21.81 -4.74 -2.96
C SER A 230 -20.83 -5.05 -1.82
N ASN A 231 -20.35 -6.30 -1.77
CA ASN A 231 -19.24 -6.68 -0.91
C ASN A 231 -17.96 -5.86 -1.18
N LYS A 232 -17.76 -5.36 -2.41
CA LYS A 232 -16.58 -4.55 -2.76
C LYS A 232 -16.59 -3.20 -2.06
N VAL A 233 -17.76 -2.54 -2.03
CA VAL A 233 -17.95 -1.28 -1.30
C VAL A 233 -17.77 -1.52 0.20
N ARG A 234 -18.27 -2.63 0.73
CA ARG A 234 -18.03 -3.01 2.13
C ARG A 234 -16.55 -3.21 2.45
N ASN A 235 -15.80 -3.88 1.58
CA ASN A 235 -14.35 -4.07 1.75
C ASN A 235 -13.63 -2.71 1.77
N LEU A 236 -13.93 -1.84 0.80
CA LEU A 236 -13.36 -0.49 0.76
C LEU A 236 -13.68 0.31 2.03
N ALA A 237 -14.92 0.26 2.52
CA ALA A 237 -15.32 0.98 3.73
C ALA A 237 -14.56 0.50 4.98
N LEU A 238 -14.33 -0.82 5.10
CA LEU A 238 -13.56 -1.40 6.20
C LEU A 238 -12.08 -0.97 6.12
N ASP A 239 -11.48 -1.10 4.94
CA ASP A 239 -10.07 -0.75 4.74
C ASP A 239 -9.84 0.76 4.86
N PHE A 240 -10.73 1.61 4.34
CA PHE A 240 -10.67 3.06 4.50
C PHE A 240 -10.64 3.48 5.98
N ARG A 241 -11.54 2.91 6.80
CA ARG A 241 -11.50 3.12 8.25
C ARG A 241 -10.21 2.60 8.86
N GLY A 242 -9.75 1.41 8.44
CA GLY A 242 -8.46 0.86 8.86
C GLY A 242 -7.23 1.70 8.45
N PHE A 243 -7.31 2.46 7.36
CA PHE A 243 -6.26 3.40 6.93
C PHE A 243 -6.30 4.67 7.77
N ARG A 244 -7.50 5.19 8.00
CA ARG A 244 -7.78 6.41 8.74
C ARG A 244 -7.43 6.27 10.22
N ASP A 245 -7.94 5.23 10.88
CA ASP A 245 -7.90 5.10 12.35
C ASP A 245 -6.59 4.47 12.85
N SER A 246 -5.76 3.97 11.93
CA SER A 246 -4.46 3.40 12.28
C SER A 246 -3.41 4.49 12.49
N LYS A 247 -2.71 4.43 13.62
CA LYS A 247 -1.55 5.30 13.91
C LYS A 247 -0.45 5.27 12.83
N ARG A 248 -0.36 4.18 12.05
CA ARG A 248 0.63 4.03 10.98
C ARG A 248 0.34 4.94 9.80
N SER A 249 -0.94 5.16 9.47
CA SER A 249 -1.37 5.80 8.23
C SER A 249 -2.29 7.00 8.42
N SER A 250 -2.71 7.33 9.64
CA SER A 250 -3.61 8.45 9.93
C SER A 250 -3.08 9.79 9.41
N ALA A 251 -1.80 10.09 9.62
CA ALA A 251 -1.17 11.32 9.13
C ALA A 251 -1.20 11.41 7.59
N ALA A 252 -0.88 10.32 6.90
CA ALA A 252 -0.98 10.23 5.45
C ALA A 252 -2.43 10.44 4.99
N MET A 253 -3.40 9.79 5.64
CA MET A 253 -4.82 9.97 5.32
C MET A 253 -5.30 11.40 5.53
N LYS A 254 -4.85 12.12 6.57
CA LYS A 254 -5.14 13.56 6.75
C LYS A 254 -4.54 14.39 5.60
N SER A 255 -3.31 14.10 5.19
CA SER A 255 -2.65 14.79 4.06
C SER A 255 -3.42 14.58 2.74
N LEU A 256 -3.81 13.34 2.46
CA LEU A 256 -4.61 13.00 1.29
C LEU A 256 -6.00 13.65 1.34
N ALA A 257 -6.67 13.63 2.50
CA ALA A 257 -7.97 14.26 2.69
C ALA A 257 -7.92 15.76 2.37
N ARG A 258 -6.92 16.49 2.90
CA ARG A 258 -6.70 17.91 2.59
C ARG A 258 -6.41 18.17 1.12
N THR A 259 -5.73 17.24 0.46
CA THR A 259 -5.45 17.34 -0.98
C THR A 259 -6.73 17.16 -1.80
N VAL A 260 -7.53 16.15 -1.48
CA VAL A 260 -8.80 15.91 -2.17
C VAL A 260 -9.81 17.02 -1.89
N GLU A 261 -9.89 17.50 -0.64
CA GLU A 261 -10.74 18.63 -0.24
C GLU A 261 -10.54 19.85 -1.15
N ARG A 262 -9.28 20.20 -1.44
CA ARG A 262 -8.93 21.27 -2.39
C ARG A 262 -9.28 20.93 -3.83
N ASN A 263 -9.07 19.69 -4.27
CA ASN A 263 -9.30 19.29 -5.66
C ASN A 263 -10.78 19.28 -6.04
N ILE A 264 -11.69 19.19 -5.06
CA ILE A 264 -13.14 19.15 -5.29
C ILE A 264 -13.85 20.41 -4.78
N ASP A 265 -13.09 21.44 -4.38
CA ASP A 265 -13.61 22.70 -3.82
C ASP A 265 -14.64 22.47 -2.71
N TYR A 266 -14.38 21.49 -1.83
CA TYR A 266 -15.34 21.07 -0.80
C TYR A 266 -15.65 22.20 0.19
N ALA A 267 -14.65 23.02 0.52
CA ALA A 267 -14.78 24.15 1.43
C ALA A 267 -15.80 25.20 0.95
N ASP A 268 -16.01 25.33 -0.36
CA ASP A 268 -16.96 26.31 -0.92
C ASP A 268 -18.42 25.90 -0.70
N HIS A 269 -18.66 24.60 -0.53
CA HIS A 269 -20.01 24.01 -0.45
C HIS A 269 -20.36 23.49 0.95
N VAL A 270 -19.37 23.37 1.86
CA VAL A 270 -19.58 22.84 3.21
C VAL A 270 -20.60 23.66 4.01
N GLY A 271 -20.70 24.96 3.74
CA GLY A 271 -21.69 25.86 4.34
C GLY A 271 -23.14 25.52 4.01
N GLU A 272 -23.38 24.82 2.90
CA GLU A 272 -24.73 24.40 2.47
C GLU A 272 -25.21 23.13 3.18
N ILE A 273 -24.30 22.38 3.80
CA ILE A 273 -24.63 21.13 4.49
C ILE A 273 -25.48 21.45 5.72
N HIS A 274 -26.62 20.76 5.85
CA HIS A 274 -27.49 20.90 7.02
C HIS A 274 -26.79 20.47 8.32
N TRP A 275 -27.07 21.15 9.43
CA TRP A 275 -26.40 20.92 10.72
C TRP A 275 -26.38 19.45 11.17
N GLU A 276 -27.51 18.74 11.05
CA GLU A 276 -27.60 17.34 11.44
C GLU A 276 -26.71 16.42 10.60
N ALA A 277 -26.61 16.66 9.28
CA ALA A 277 -25.71 15.89 8.43
C ALA A 277 -24.25 16.30 8.65
N LEU A 278 -24.00 17.59 8.91
CA LEU A 278 -22.67 18.11 9.17
C LEU A 278 -22.07 17.43 10.40
N LYS A 279 -22.81 17.29 11.51
CA LYS A 279 -22.34 16.63 12.74
C LYS A 279 -21.84 15.20 12.53
N GLU A 280 -22.43 14.47 11.60
CA GLU A 280 -22.15 13.06 11.33
C GLU A 280 -21.04 12.85 10.28
N THR A 281 -20.56 13.91 9.63
CA THR A 281 -19.48 13.83 8.63
C THR A 281 -18.18 14.45 9.13
N ASP A 282 -17.09 13.76 8.83
CA ASP A 282 -15.73 14.13 9.22
C ASP A 282 -14.70 13.66 8.17
N VAL A 283 -15.11 13.49 6.91
CA VAL A 283 -14.21 13.06 5.83
C VAL A 283 -13.11 14.10 5.57
N PHE A 284 -13.47 15.38 5.63
CA PHE A 284 -12.61 16.51 5.31
C PHE A 284 -12.45 17.48 6.48
N ASP A 285 -11.32 18.18 6.52
CA ASP A 285 -10.94 19.14 7.54
C ASP A 285 -11.90 20.34 7.57
N ALA A 286 -12.36 20.75 6.38
CA ALA A 286 -13.35 21.81 6.22
C ALA A 286 -14.68 21.52 6.92
N SER A 287 -15.11 20.26 7.04
CA SER A 287 -16.30 19.90 7.83
C SER A 287 -16.12 20.26 9.31
N GLU A 288 -14.93 19.97 9.85
CA GLU A 288 -14.58 20.27 11.24
C GLU A 288 -14.54 21.79 11.49
N ARG A 289 -13.92 22.54 10.58
CA ARG A 289 -13.87 24.02 10.64
C ARG A 289 -15.26 24.64 10.59
N GLU A 290 -16.13 24.12 9.74
CA GLU A 290 -17.50 24.60 9.60
C GLU A 290 -18.35 24.33 10.86
N VAL A 291 -18.14 23.19 11.51
CA VAL A 291 -18.77 22.89 12.82
C VAL A 291 -18.35 23.91 13.86
N ILE A 292 -17.05 24.14 13.99
CA ILE A 292 -16.49 25.11 14.94
C ILE A 292 -17.06 26.51 14.65
N ARG A 293 -17.07 26.95 13.38
CA ARG A 293 -17.64 28.24 12.99
C ARG A 293 -19.10 28.39 13.42
N ARG A 294 -19.94 27.39 13.15
CA ARG A 294 -21.37 27.42 13.54
C ARG A 294 -21.57 27.38 15.05
N LEU A 295 -20.73 26.66 15.78
CA LEU A 295 -20.75 26.67 17.25
C LEU A 295 -20.39 28.05 17.80
N VAL A 296 -19.33 28.68 17.28
CA VAL A 296 -18.92 30.04 17.65
C VAL A 296 -20.04 31.04 17.40
N GLU A 297 -20.64 31.02 16.22
CA GLU A 297 -21.76 31.89 15.86
C GLU A 297 -22.98 31.64 16.74
N GLY A 298 -23.32 30.36 16.95
CA GLY A 298 -24.45 29.95 17.80
C GLY A 298 -24.31 30.39 19.26
N ILE A 299 -23.10 30.29 19.81
CA ILE A 299 -22.76 30.73 21.17
C ILE A 299 -22.79 32.27 21.24
N SER A 300 -22.09 32.95 20.33
CA SER A 300 -21.96 34.42 20.32
C SER A 300 -23.30 35.11 20.14
N ALA A 301 -24.10 34.65 19.16
CA ALA A 301 -25.42 35.18 18.86
C ALA A 301 -26.53 34.64 19.80
N LYS A 302 -26.21 33.63 20.64
CA LYS A 302 -27.13 32.99 21.60
C LYS A 302 -28.33 32.34 20.91
N THR A 303 -28.11 31.80 19.72
CA THR A 303 -29.14 31.16 18.88
C THR A 303 -29.15 29.65 19.01
N MET A 304 -28.07 29.05 19.52
CA MET A 304 -27.95 27.60 19.71
C MET A 304 -28.20 27.21 21.18
N PRO A 305 -29.10 26.25 21.47
CA PRO A 305 -29.29 25.71 22.81
C PRO A 305 -28.00 25.09 23.37
N HIS A 306 -27.77 25.27 24.68
CA HIS A 306 -26.61 24.71 25.37
C HIS A 306 -26.48 23.19 25.18
N ARG A 307 -27.61 22.47 25.23
CA ARG A 307 -27.63 21.02 24.99
C ARG A 307 -27.06 20.66 23.61
N ASP A 308 -27.46 21.37 22.57
CA ASP A 308 -27.03 21.07 21.20
C ASP A 308 -25.53 21.34 21.00
N ILE A 309 -24.99 22.36 21.69
CA ILE A 309 -23.56 22.64 21.73
C ILE A 309 -22.80 21.48 22.39
N VAL A 310 -23.22 21.07 23.59
CA VAL A 310 -22.57 19.96 24.33
C VAL A 310 -22.67 18.65 23.55
N ASP A 311 -23.84 18.35 22.97
CA ASP A 311 -24.07 17.15 22.18
C ASP A 311 -23.15 17.13 20.95
N ALA A 312 -23.01 18.26 20.23
CA ALA A 312 -22.12 18.38 19.08
C ALA A 312 -20.64 18.21 19.44
N ILE A 313 -20.15 18.88 20.49
CA ILE A 313 -18.76 18.75 20.95
C ILE A 313 -18.48 17.32 21.42
N SER A 314 -19.44 16.69 22.10
CA SER A 314 -19.31 15.32 22.58
C SER A 314 -19.29 14.29 21.45
N ALA A 315 -20.08 14.50 20.40
CA ALA A 315 -20.03 13.67 19.19
C ALA A 315 -18.66 13.78 18.51
N ARG A 316 -18.16 15.02 18.33
CA ARG A 316 -16.84 15.25 17.72
C ARG A 316 -15.71 14.62 18.51
N ARG A 317 -15.70 14.75 19.83
CA ARG A 317 -14.68 14.11 20.70
C ARG A 317 -14.64 12.59 20.59
N ARG A 318 -15.79 11.96 20.33
CA ARG A 318 -15.91 10.50 20.27
C ARG A 318 -15.50 9.96 18.91
N ASP A 319 -15.96 10.62 17.85
CA ASP A 319 -16.03 10.01 16.53
C ASP A 319 -15.20 10.76 15.46
N SER A 320 -14.85 12.04 15.68
CA SER A 320 -14.14 12.83 14.64
C SER A 320 -12.67 12.48 14.53
N PHE A 321 -12.24 12.17 13.31
CA PHE A 321 -10.83 12.01 12.94
C PHE A 321 -9.97 13.27 13.04
N TRP A 322 -10.62 14.43 13.02
CA TRP A 322 -9.95 15.72 13.10
C TRP A 322 -9.91 16.26 14.53
N PHE A 323 -10.64 15.66 15.47
CA PHE A 323 -10.82 16.21 16.83
C PHE A 323 -9.51 16.63 17.49
N ASP A 324 -8.48 15.77 17.45
CA ASP A 324 -7.19 16.05 18.10
C ASP A 324 -6.53 17.33 17.55
N ASP A 325 -6.74 17.67 16.27
CA ASP A 325 -6.18 18.89 15.65
C ASP A 325 -6.93 20.15 16.15
N TYR A 326 -8.14 20.00 16.70
CA TYR A 326 -9.01 21.09 17.14
C TYR A 326 -9.38 21.01 18.63
N ALA A 327 -8.79 20.08 19.40
CA ALA A 327 -9.19 19.79 20.77
C ALA A 327 -9.17 21.04 21.67
N THR A 328 -8.14 21.87 21.53
CA THR A 328 -8.03 23.15 22.25
C THR A 328 -9.15 24.12 21.91
N LEU A 329 -9.57 24.19 20.65
CA LEU A 329 -10.69 25.05 20.25
C LEU A 329 -12.01 24.54 20.81
N TYR A 330 -12.22 23.22 20.83
CA TYR A 330 -13.39 22.62 21.47
C TYR A 330 -13.44 22.83 22.98
N ASP A 331 -12.31 22.74 23.68
CA ASP A 331 -12.24 23.06 25.10
C ASP A 331 -12.60 24.54 25.36
N GLY A 332 -12.15 25.45 24.49
CA GLY A 332 -12.55 26.85 24.50
C GLY A 332 -14.06 27.04 24.27
N LEU A 333 -14.64 26.36 23.28
CA LEU A 333 -16.08 26.41 23.01
C LEU A 333 -16.91 25.89 24.19
N SER A 334 -16.52 24.77 24.80
CA SER A 334 -17.17 24.25 25.99
C SER A 334 -17.11 25.26 27.15
N ALA A 335 -15.94 25.85 27.40
CA ALA A 335 -15.80 26.84 28.46
C ALA A 335 -16.64 28.11 28.20
N ALA A 336 -16.65 28.63 26.97
CA ALA A 336 -17.45 29.78 26.60
C ALA A 336 -18.96 29.52 26.74
N ALA A 337 -19.42 28.33 26.33
CA ALA A 337 -20.82 27.94 26.40
C ALA A 337 -21.36 27.86 27.85
N GLU A 338 -20.50 27.51 28.82
CA GLU A 338 -20.83 27.53 30.25
C GLU A 338 -20.70 28.94 30.86
N LEU A 339 -19.65 29.66 30.47
CA LEU A 339 -19.28 30.94 31.07
C LEU A 339 -20.26 32.06 30.73
N MET A 340 -20.64 32.20 29.46
CA MET A 340 -21.45 33.35 29.02
C MET A 340 -22.82 33.42 29.71
N PRO A 341 -23.60 32.31 29.81
CA PRO A 341 -24.84 32.33 30.58
C PRO A 341 -24.59 32.56 32.08
N ALA A 342 -23.52 32.00 32.64
CA ALA A 342 -23.19 32.12 34.06
C ALA A 342 -22.87 33.56 34.46
N ILE A 343 -22.04 34.28 33.69
CA ILE A 343 -21.74 35.72 33.93
C ILE A 343 -23.02 36.55 33.82
N ARG A 344 -23.82 36.34 32.77
CA ARG A 344 -25.04 37.13 32.54
C ARG A 344 -26.06 36.98 33.67
N ASN A 345 -26.19 35.77 34.21
CA ASN A 345 -27.16 35.47 35.26
C ASN A 345 -26.60 35.72 36.67
N ALA A 346 -25.28 35.94 36.80
CA ALA A 346 -24.65 36.17 38.08
C ALA A 346 -25.08 37.51 38.67
N THR A 347 -25.43 37.49 39.96
CA THR A 347 -25.61 38.71 40.76
C THR A 347 -24.46 38.79 41.74
N PHE A 348 -23.52 39.71 41.50
CA PHE A 348 -22.37 39.93 42.35
C PHE A 348 -22.74 40.90 43.49
N HIS A 349 -23.44 40.37 44.48
CA HIS A 349 -23.72 41.07 45.73
C HIS A 349 -23.05 40.32 46.89
N ILE A 350 -22.30 41.05 47.71
CA ILE A 350 -21.59 40.53 48.89
C ILE A 350 -22.11 41.33 50.08
N ALA A 351 -22.76 40.66 51.03
CA ALA A 351 -23.26 41.31 52.24
C ALA A 351 -22.14 41.56 53.27
N ASP A 352 -21.27 40.56 53.45
CA ASP A 352 -20.10 40.59 54.32
C ASP A 352 -19.01 39.62 53.81
N PHE A 353 -17.89 39.53 54.53
CA PHE A 353 -16.75 38.70 54.13
C PHE A 353 -17.11 37.20 54.04
N ASP A 354 -17.86 36.68 55.02
CA ASP A 354 -18.19 35.25 55.10
C ASP A 354 -19.21 34.85 54.02
N ASP A 355 -20.16 35.74 53.70
CA ASP A 355 -21.07 35.60 52.55
C ASP A 355 -20.29 35.56 51.24
N GLY A 356 -19.35 36.49 51.04
CA GLY A 356 -18.50 36.52 49.86
C GLY A 356 -17.68 35.24 49.67
N LEU A 357 -17.05 34.74 50.74
CA LEU A 357 -16.29 33.49 50.71
C LEU A 357 -17.18 32.28 50.39
N THR A 358 -18.37 32.23 51.00
CA THR A 358 -19.33 31.14 50.79
C THR A 358 -19.87 31.13 49.37
N ARG A 359 -20.25 32.28 48.81
CA ARG A 359 -20.69 32.44 47.42
C ARG A 359 -19.60 32.06 46.43
N TYR A 360 -18.36 32.48 46.68
CA TYR A 360 -17.26 32.09 45.82
C TYR A 360 -17.05 30.58 45.83
N ARG A 361 -16.92 29.97 47.02
CA ARG A 361 -16.67 28.53 47.17
C ARG A 361 -17.76 27.66 46.54
N ASN A 362 -19.02 28.09 46.61
CA ASN A 362 -20.14 27.27 46.18
C ASN A 362 -20.57 27.54 44.72
N GLU A 363 -20.41 28.78 44.23
CA GLU A 363 -20.99 29.23 42.96
C GLU A 363 -19.98 29.96 42.06
N TRP A 364 -19.37 31.06 42.51
CA TRP A 364 -18.57 31.92 41.62
C TRP A 364 -17.23 31.31 41.20
N PHE A 365 -16.70 30.32 41.93
CA PHE A 365 -15.49 29.61 41.50
C PHE A 365 -15.67 28.94 40.13
N ARG A 366 -16.90 28.55 39.75
CA ARG A 366 -17.17 27.96 38.43
C ARG A 366 -17.02 28.99 37.31
N ILE A 367 -17.41 30.24 37.57
CA ILE A 367 -17.22 31.35 36.64
C ILE A 367 -15.72 31.60 36.44
N ASP A 368 -14.94 31.71 37.53
CA ASP A 368 -13.47 31.85 37.46
C ASP A 368 -12.82 30.64 36.76
N GLN A 369 -13.28 29.42 37.05
CA GLN A 369 -12.78 28.20 36.42
C GLN A 369 -13.01 28.20 34.90
N HIS A 370 -14.24 28.46 34.44
CA HIS A 370 -14.54 28.49 33.01
C HIS A 370 -13.84 29.65 32.31
N TYR A 371 -13.71 30.81 32.96
CA TYR A 371 -12.91 31.92 32.45
C TYR A 371 -11.45 31.52 32.22
N ARG A 372 -10.82 30.86 33.21
CA ARG A 372 -9.44 30.36 33.08
C ARG A 372 -9.30 29.28 32.03
N GLN A 373 -10.27 28.37 31.92
CA GLN A 373 -10.28 27.33 30.88
C GLN A 373 -10.38 27.95 29.48
N PHE A 374 -11.29 28.89 29.27
CA PHE A 374 -11.41 29.62 28.01
C PHE A 374 -10.12 30.39 27.70
N THR A 375 -9.60 31.14 28.67
CA THR A 375 -8.37 31.93 28.51
C THR A 375 -7.19 31.02 28.16
N GLN A 376 -7.04 29.90 28.84
CA GLN A 376 -6.00 28.91 28.54
C GLN A 376 -6.14 28.40 27.11
N ALA A 377 -7.33 27.93 26.73
CA ALA A 377 -7.61 27.44 25.38
C ALA A 377 -7.31 28.51 24.31
N TYR A 378 -7.75 29.75 24.52
CA TYR A 378 -7.49 30.88 23.62
C TYR A 378 -6.01 31.20 23.51
N LEU A 379 -5.25 31.16 24.61
CA LEU A 379 -3.83 31.47 24.61
C LEU A 379 -2.99 30.36 23.95
N THR A 380 -3.38 29.09 24.11
CA THR A 380 -2.62 27.94 23.58
C THR A 380 -3.09 27.43 22.23
N ALA A 381 -4.24 27.88 21.71
CA ALA A 381 -4.68 27.51 20.37
C ALA A 381 -3.67 27.98 19.32
N GLU A 382 -3.25 27.06 18.44
CA GLU A 382 -2.36 27.38 17.32
C GLU A 382 -3.00 28.40 16.37
N PHE A 383 -4.33 28.33 16.20
CA PHE A 383 -5.13 29.25 15.38
C PHE A 383 -6.27 29.85 16.20
N LYS A 384 -6.17 31.13 16.55
CA LYS A 384 -7.10 31.82 17.47
C LYS A 384 -8.32 32.43 16.79
N GLN A 385 -8.18 32.77 15.50
CA GLN A 385 -9.20 33.47 14.71
C GLN A 385 -10.62 32.86 14.85
N PRO A 386 -10.81 31.52 14.90
CA PRO A 386 -12.15 30.95 15.04
C PRO A 386 -12.87 31.34 16.33
N ILE A 387 -12.16 31.51 17.45
CA ILE A 387 -12.76 31.79 18.77
C ILE A 387 -12.54 33.23 19.24
N GLU A 388 -11.97 34.09 18.39
CA GLU A 388 -11.69 35.49 18.69
C GLU A 388 -12.97 36.28 19.02
N ALA A 389 -14.05 36.04 18.28
CA ALA A 389 -15.36 36.63 18.56
C ALA A 389 -15.90 36.27 19.96
N LEU A 390 -15.51 35.12 20.52
CA LEU A 390 -15.89 34.73 21.89
C LEU A 390 -15.02 35.44 22.92
N ALA A 391 -13.76 35.74 22.61
CA ALA A 391 -12.84 36.40 23.53
C ALA A 391 -13.24 37.84 23.86
N GLU A 392 -13.95 38.53 22.96
CA GLU A 392 -14.53 39.85 23.26
C GLU A 392 -15.75 39.79 24.18
N LEU A 393 -16.38 38.62 24.29
CA LEU A 393 -17.62 38.39 25.03
C LEU A 393 -17.40 37.71 26.39
N VAL A 394 -16.21 37.12 26.60
CA VAL A 394 -15.73 36.47 27.83
C VAL A 394 -14.89 37.45 28.63
#